data_AF-A0A9K3KTT0-F1
#
_entry.id   AF-A0A9K3KTT0-F1
#
_cell.length_a   1.000
_cell.length_b   1.000
_cell.length_c   1.000
_cell.angle_alpha   90.00
_cell.angle_beta   90.00
_cell.angle_gamma   90.00
#
_symmetry.space_group_name_H-M   'P 1'
#
loop_
_entity.id
_entity.type
_entity.pdbx_description
1 polymer ?
#
loop_
_entity_poly.entity_id
_entity_poly.type
_entity_poly.pdbx_seq_one_letter_code
_entity_poly.pdbx_strand_id
1 'polypeptide(L)'
;MMKQLISTFFTTTMLYGLVHMSIFSNLIETGDNRELTKKKEVLHWSNDSNYDDKSRKALIISTAPRTIKHVVALWSELECFTTDVDYVIISGPLWSEPILQQIVHLAKDSIPAFATTQLLSQVFVNDRYDVGLWCDALEWMNQSGDLANMHQVGLLNDSVFALREYSDILSALEIHNASMSSLSYSFNRPEGTGSDMFWVESIWRGFDRPGLQSFMDYSCRPATDPMFCSNRWWGKKGCIVENFERNLVRQYPRDNVVGMFSSDVPKDMLTRKHNFPNWVRHPPYWQKLVDEEGFPVSKVNWPDMIESIDDERLKQCSKYLDRSTLDGIDFSVAVKAI
;
A
#
# COMPACT_ATOMS: atom_id res chain seq x y z
N MET A 1 56.40 -35.93 24.31
CA MET A 1 56.60 -36.08 25.76
C MET A 1 55.71 -35.05 26.45
N MET A 2 54.92 -35.50 27.42
CA MET A 2 53.83 -34.83 28.15
C MET A 2 54.10 -33.39 28.64
N LYS A 3 53.01 -32.58 28.67
CA LYS A 3 52.43 -31.84 29.83
C LYS A 3 51.41 -30.84 29.25
N GLN A 4 50.08 -31.03 29.23
CA GLN A 4 49.08 -31.22 30.30
C GLN A 4 48.92 -30.01 31.26
N LEU A 5 47.72 -29.41 31.23
CA LEU A 5 46.79 -29.15 32.36
C LEU A 5 46.30 -27.71 32.61
N ILE A 6 44.95 -27.66 32.57
CA ILE A 6 44.00 -27.04 33.52
C ILE A 6 43.80 -25.52 33.45
N SER A 7 42.57 -25.17 33.06
CA SER A 7 41.86 -23.97 33.50
C SER A 7 40.62 -24.41 34.28
N THR A 8 40.52 -23.98 35.54
CA THR A 8 39.38 -24.20 36.43
C THR A 8 38.79 -22.84 36.81
N PHE A 9 37.48 -22.71 36.60
CA PHE A 9 36.42 -22.06 37.40
C PHE A 9 36.70 -20.73 38.14
N PHE A 10 35.78 -19.77 37.98
CA PHE A 10 34.88 -19.25 39.04
C PHE A 10 33.94 -18.18 38.45
N THR A 11 32.62 -18.37 38.53
CA THR A 11 31.67 -17.25 38.57
C THR A 11 30.49 -17.60 39.47
N THR A 12 30.21 -16.63 40.33
CA THR A 12 29.46 -16.66 41.57
C THR A 12 27.96 -16.42 41.36
N THR A 13 27.16 -17.13 42.14
CA THR A 13 25.71 -16.98 42.33
C THR A 13 25.41 -15.83 43.29
N MET A 14 24.34 -15.04 43.07
CA MET A 14 23.51 -14.54 44.17
C MET A 14 22.04 -14.33 43.75
N LEU A 15 21.16 -14.93 44.57
CA LEU A 15 19.71 -14.84 44.62
C LEU A 15 19.25 -13.56 45.36
N TYR A 16 18.03 -13.10 45.06
CA TYR A 16 16.93 -12.71 45.97
C TYR A 16 15.71 -12.41 45.06
N GLY A 17 14.45 -12.76 45.30
CA GLY A 17 13.74 -13.48 46.34
C GLY A 17 12.25 -13.60 45.92
N LEU A 18 11.61 -14.72 46.27
CA LEU A 18 10.20 -15.06 46.01
C LEU A 18 9.36 -14.78 47.26
N VAL A 19 8.13 -14.28 47.09
CA VAL A 19 7.02 -14.53 48.03
C VAL A 19 5.72 -14.82 47.25
N HIS A 20 5.34 -16.10 47.29
CA HIS A 20 4.00 -16.70 47.40
C HIS A 20 2.75 -16.04 46.78
N MET A 21 2.05 -16.80 45.95
CA MET A 21 0.77 -17.44 46.34
C MET A 21 0.36 -18.50 45.30
N SER A 22 0.51 -19.77 45.68
CA SER A 22 -0.24 -20.89 45.13
C SER A 22 -1.70 -20.80 45.56
N ILE A 23 -2.64 -21.30 44.75
CA ILE A 23 -3.76 -22.15 45.19
C ILE A 23 -4.62 -22.61 43.97
N PHE A 24 -4.99 -23.90 44.02
CA PHE A 24 -5.92 -24.69 43.21
C PHE A 24 -5.49 -25.24 41.83
N SER A 25 -5.01 -26.48 41.88
CA SER A 25 -5.22 -27.50 40.86
C SER A 25 -6.61 -28.14 40.99
N ASN A 26 -7.08 -28.66 39.85
CA ASN A 26 -8.05 -29.75 39.63
C ASN A 26 -9.54 -29.43 39.65
N LEU A 27 -10.09 -29.32 38.44
CA LEU A 27 -11.29 -30.04 38.05
C LEU A 27 -11.10 -30.61 36.63
N ILE A 28 -11.39 -31.90 36.52
CA ILE A 28 -11.23 -32.78 35.35
C ILE A 28 -12.56 -32.82 34.58
N GLU A 29 -12.44 -33.01 33.26
CA GLU A 29 -13.42 -33.58 32.31
C GLU A 29 -14.73 -32.82 32.02
N THR A 30 -14.81 -32.26 30.82
CA THR A 30 -15.57 -32.82 29.66
C THR A 30 -15.93 -31.66 28.72
N GLY A 31 -15.83 -31.88 27.41
CA GLY A 31 -16.58 -31.06 26.45
C GLY A 31 -15.78 -30.49 25.29
N ASP A 32 -15.91 -31.18 24.17
CA ASP A 32 -16.11 -30.59 22.84
C ASP A 32 -14.88 -29.98 22.14
N ASN A 33 -14.14 -30.85 21.45
CA ASN A 33 -13.38 -30.52 20.25
C ASN A 33 -14.34 -30.04 19.16
N ARG A 34 -14.78 -28.78 19.21
CA ARG A 34 -15.32 -28.09 18.02
C ARG A 34 -14.19 -27.48 17.24
N GLU A 35 -13.79 -28.23 16.21
CA GLU A 35 -13.47 -27.73 14.89
C GLU A 35 -13.83 -26.24 14.70
N LEU A 36 -12.81 -25.40 14.74
CA LEU A 36 -12.91 -24.01 14.29
C LEU A 36 -12.75 -24.00 12.77
N THR A 37 -13.70 -24.61 12.09
CA THR A 37 -13.85 -24.49 10.64
C THR A 37 -14.35 -23.08 10.38
N LYS A 38 -13.42 -22.13 10.19
CA LYS A 38 -13.72 -20.86 9.55
C LYS A 38 -14.33 -21.19 8.19
N LYS A 39 -15.66 -21.17 8.11
CA LYS A 39 -16.38 -21.16 6.85
C LYS A 39 -15.87 -19.95 6.08
N LYS A 40 -15.16 -20.23 4.99
CA LYS A 40 -14.86 -19.27 3.94
C LYS A 40 -16.22 -18.93 3.33
N GLU A 41 -16.90 -17.93 3.87
CA GLU A 41 -18.10 -17.38 3.24
C GLU A 41 -17.64 -16.79 1.90
N VAL A 42 -17.98 -17.51 0.84
CA VAL A 42 -17.82 -17.04 -0.53
C VAL A 42 -18.73 -15.82 -0.66
N LEU A 43 -18.14 -14.65 -0.93
CA LEU A 43 -18.89 -13.42 -1.22
C LEU A 43 -19.93 -13.73 -2.29
N HIS A 44 -21.21 -13.73 -1.91
CA HIS A 44 -22.30 -13.89 -2.85
C HIS A 44 -22.77 -12.52 -3.29
N TRP A 45 -22.21 -12.03 -4.39
CA TRP A 45 -22.67 -10.82 -5.06
C TRP A 45 -24.05 -11.10 -5.67
N SER A 46 -25.10 -10.48 -5.14
CA SER A 46 -26.45 -10.54 -5.69
C SER A 46 -26.55 -9.68 -6.94
N ASN A 47 -26.89 -10.28 -8.08
CA ASN A 47 -27.16 -9.60 -9.35
C ASN A 47 -28.56 -8.95 -9.38
N ASP A 48 -28.92 -8.15 -8.38
CA ASP A 48 -30.18 -7.40 -8.42
C ASP A 48 -30.01 -6.10 -9.20
N SER A 49 -30.51 -6.13 -10.43
CA SER A 49 -30.36 -5.11 -11.48
C SER A 49 -31.53 -4.12 -11.47
N ASN A 50 -31.70 -3.35 -10.39
CA ASN A 50 -32.68 -2.26 -10.40
C ASN A 50 -32.44 -1.14 -9.36
N TYR A 51 -31.19 -0.67 -9.24
CA TYR A 51 -30.91 0.64 -8.65
C TYR A 51 -30.46 1.57 -9.77
N ASP A 52 -30.82 2.86 -9.67
CA ASP A 52 -30.36 3.95 -10.54
C ASP A 52 -28.86 4.16 -10.27
N ASP A 53 -28.05 3.24 -10.81
CA ASP A 53 -26.74 2.88 -10.30
C ASP A 53 -25.64 3.75 -10.91
N LYS A 54 -25.44 4.93 -10.33
CA LYS A 54 -24.19 5.65 -10.58
C LYS A 54 -23.05 4.74 -10.14
N SER A 55 -22.20 4.31 -11.09
CA SER A 55 -20.99 3.53 -10.86
C SER A 55 -20.13 4.18 -9.76
N ARG A 56 -20.31 3.72 -8.50
CA ARG A 56 -19.60 4.29 -7.36
C ARG A 56 -18.15 3.83 -7.35
N LYS A 57 -17.24 4.78 -7.15
CA LYS A 57 -15.79 4.55 -7.14
C LYS A 57 -15.22 4.81 -5.75
N ALA A 58 -14.35 3.92 -5.30
CA ALA A 58 -13.58 4.10 -4.07
C ALA A 58 -12.09 4.21 -4.36
N LEU A 59 -11.36 5.01 -3.57
CA LEU A 59 -9.90 5.05 -3.54
C LEU A 59 -9.42 4.78 -2.11
N ILE A 60 -8.60 3.75 -1.94
CA ILE A 60 -7.95 3.42 -0.66
C ILE A 60 -6.48 3.82 -0.77
N ILE A 61 -6.08 4.78 0.05
CA ILE A 61 -4.70 5.29 0.12
C ILE A 61 -4.05 4.72 1.37
N SER A 62 -3.09 3.83 1.16
CA SER A 62 -2.25 3.27 2.21
C SER A 62 -1.13 4.25 2.55
N THR A 63 -1.02 4.63 3.81
CA THR A 63 -0.05 5.63 4.24
C THR A 63 0.62 5.29 5.56
N ALA A 64 1.89 5.67 5.67
CA ALA A 64 2.64 5.70 6.90
C ALA A 64 3.37 7.05 6.97
N PRO A 65 2.71 8.14 7.44
CA PRO A 65 3.22 9.51 7.34
C PRO A 65 4.35 9.76 8.35
N ARG A 66 5.54 9.22 8.05
CA ARG A 66 6.72 9.24 8.95
C ARG A 66 7.49 10.56 8.90
N THR A 67 7.27 11.35 7.85
CA THR A 67 7.97 12.61 7.62
C THR A 67 7.04 13.61 6.96
N ILE A 68 7.42 14.88 6.98
CA ILE A 68 6.71 15.94 6.25
C ILE A 68 6.55 15.62 4.76
N LYS A 69 7.53 14.95 4.14
CA LYS A 69 7.44 14.52 2.74
C LYS A 69 6.29 13.53 2.51
N HIS A 70 6.06 12.59 3.43
CA HIS A 70 4.93 11.64 3.30
C HIS A 70 3.58 12.34 3.54
N VAL A 71 3.54 13.35 4.41
CA VAL A 71 2.32 14.18 4.57
C VAL A 71 2.02 14.96 3.29
N VAL A 72 3.03 15.57 2.66
CA VAL A 72 2.87 16.28 1.39
C VAL A 72 2.52 15.31 0.25
N ALA A 73 3.08 14.10 0.25
CA ALA A 73 2.72 13.03 -0.68
C ALA A 73 1.22 12.70 -0.58
N LEU A 74 0.76 12.33 0.62
CA LEU A 74 -0.65 12.05 0.88
C LEU A 74 -1.56 13.24 0.52
N TRP A 75 -1.18 14.46 0.89
CA TRP A 75 -1.95 15.65 0.50
C TRP A 75 -2.04 15.78 -1.03
N SER A 76 -0.92 15.58 -1.73
CA SER A 76 -0.90 15.69 -3.18
C SER A 76 -1.79 14.68 -3.88
N GLU A 77 -1.85 13.46 -3.36
CA GLU A 77 -2.74 12.41 -3.82
C GLU A 77 -4.20 12.77 -3.56
N LEU A 78 -4.52 13.29 -2.37
CA LEU A 78 -5.87 13.74 -2.03
C LEU A 78 -6.36 14.87 -2.95
N GLU A 79 -5.47 15.77 -3.36
CA GLU A 79 -5.85 16.91 -4.21
C GLU A 79 -5.99 16.53 -5.68
N CYS A 80 -5.17 15.61 -6.19
CA CYS A 80 -5.05 15.36 -7.63
C CYS A 80 -5.55 13.98 -8.11
N PHE A 81 -5.69 13.00 -7.23
CA PHE A 81 -6.09 11.63 -7.60
C PHE A 81 -7.49 11.24 -7.11
N THR A 82 -8.24 12.19 -6.54
CA THR A 82 -9.60 11.96 -6.02
C THR A 82 -10.69 12.50 -6.94
N THR A 83 -10.34 13.09 -8.08
CA THR A 83 -11.32 13.48 -9.11
C THR A 83 -12.12 12.26 -9.55
N ASP A 84 -13.45 12.41 -9.62
CA ASP A 84 -14.41 11.36 -9.96
C ASP A 84 -14.41 10.15 -9.00
N VAL A 85 -13.90 10.32 -7.78
CA VAL A 85 -13.99 9.32 -6.71
C VAL A 85 -15.08 9.72 -5.71
N ASP A 86 -16.01 8.80 -5.43
CA ASP A 86 -17.10 9.06 -4.48
C ASP A 86 -16.67 8.84 -3.02
N TYR A 87 -15.72 7.92 -2.81
CA TYR A 87 -15.33 7.47 -1.48
C TYR A 87 -13.81 7.30 -1.36
N VAL A 88 -13.19 8.00 -0.42
CA VAL A 88 -11.75 7.95 -0.17
C VAL A 88 -11.49 7.46 1.25
N ILE A 89 -10.67 6.42 1.38
CA ILE A 89 -10.21 5.89 2.67
C ILE A 89 -8.71 6.06 2.76
N ILE A 90 -8.25 6.78 3.77
CA ILE A 90 -6.85 6.81 4.16
C ILE A 90 -6.62 5.69 5.19
N SER A 91 -5.91 4.64 4.82
CA SER A 91 -5.59 3.53 5.71
C SER A 91 -4.16 3.65 6.24
N GLY A 92 -4.01 3.64 7.57
CA GLY A 92 -2.72 3.81 8.23
C GLY A 92 -2.48 2.87 9.41
N PRO A 93 -1.26 2.81 9.94
CA PRO A 93 -0.98 2.07 11.17
C PRO A 93 -1.56 2.79 12.40
N LEU A 94 -1.85 2.04 13.48
CA LEU A 94 -2.42 2.59 14.73
C LEU A 94 -1.74 3.88 15.23
N TRP A 95 -0.40 3.94 15.21
CA TRP A 95 0.33 5.12 15.70
C TRP A 95 0.07 6.39 14.89
N SER A 96 -0.40 6.26 13.65
CA SER A 96 -0.63 7.39 12.73
C SER A 96 -1.98 8.09 12.94
N GLU A 97 -2.85 7.53 13.79
CA GLU A 97 -4.21 8.05 14.03
C GLU A 97 -4.28 9.57 14.25
N PRO A 98 -3.52 10.19 15.19
CA PRO A 98 -3.60 11.63 15.41
C PRO A 98 -3.19 12.44 14.17
N ILE A 99 -2.21 11.96 13.40
CA ILE A 99 -1.74 12.61 12.17
C ILE A 99 -2.82 12.53 11.09
N LEU A 100 -3.40 11.34 10.88
CA LEU A 100 -4.42 11.13 9.86
C LEU A 100 -5.72 11.88 10.16
N GLN A 101 -6.15 11.94 11.43
CA GLN A 101 -7.32 12.71 11.83
C GLN A 101 -7.15 14.20 11.52
N GLN A 102 -5.96 14.76 11.82
CA GLN A 102 -5.63 16.14 11.48
C GLN A 102 -5.64 16.37 9.96
N ILE A 103 -5.01 15.48 9.18
CA ILE A 103 -4.98 15.58 7.72
C ILE A 103 -6.39 15.51 7.13
N VAL A 104 -7.23 14.56 7.57
CA VAL A 104 -8.61 14.42 7.08
C VAL A 104 -9.43 15.67 7.39
N HIS A 105 -9.29 16.23 8.60
CA HIS A 105 -9.99 17.46 8.96
C HIS A 105 -9.59 18.63 8.06
N LEU A 106 -8.28 18.87 7.90
CA LEU A 106 -7.75 19.93 7.05
C LEU A 106 -8.15 19.75 5.58
N ALA A 107 -8.08 18.51 5.06
CA ALA A 107 -8.43 18.19 3.69
C ALA A 107 -9.92 18.47 3.41
N LYS A 108 -10.82 18.06 4.31
CA LYS A 108 -12.26 18.33 4.18
C LYS A 108 -12.59 19.82 4.14
N ASP A 109 -11.86 20.62 4.91
CA ASP A 109 -12.09 22.06 5.01
C ASP A 109 -11.46 22.84 3.84
N SER A 110 -10.41 22.30 3.23
CA SER A 110 -9.56 23.05 2.27
C SER A 110 -9.67 22.58 0.83
N ILE A 111 -9.94 21.30 0.56
CA ILE A 111 -9.95 20.73 -0.79
C ILE A 111 -11.41 20.63 -1.28
N PRO A 112 -11.81 21.39 -2.32
CA PRO A 112 -13.21 21.48 -2.76
C PRO A 112 -13.86 20.14 -3.14
N ALA A 113 -13.09 19.16 -3.63
CA ALA A 113 -13.61 17.85 -4.01
C ALA A 113 -14.32 17.13 -2.83
N PHE A 114 -13.88 17.36 -1.60
CA PHE A 114 -14.46 16.75 -0.41
C PHE A 114 -15.76 17.42 0.07
N ALA A 115 -16.27 18.42 -0.65
CA ALA A 115 -17.64 18.90 -0.46
C ALA A 115 -18.68 17.83 -0.90
N THR A 116 -18.30 16.95 -1.84
CA THR A 116 -19.16 15.89 -2.38
C THR A 116 -18.59 14.49 -2.17
N THR A 117 -17.26 14.36 -2.11
CA THR A 117 -16.58 13.08 -1.90
C THR A 117 -16.47 12.76 -0.41
N GLN A 118 -16.82 11.53 -0.03
CA GLN A 118 -16.66 11.08 1.35
C GLN A 118 -15.19 10.77 1.63
N LEU A 119 -14.57 11.48 2.57
CA LEU A 119 -13.21 11.22 3.04
C LEU A 119 -13.21 10.66 4.46
N LEU A 120 -12.56 9.53 4.68
CA LEU A 120 -12.38 8.89 5.99
C LEU A 120 -10.93 8.46 6.19
N SER A 121 -10.52 8.35 7.46
CA SER A 121 -9.30 7.65 7.87
C SER A 121 -9.64 6.43 8.69
N GLN A 122 -8.92 5.32 8.47
CA GLN A 122 -8.99 4.13 9.31
C GLN A 122 -7.59 3.67 9.69
N VAL A 123 -7.43 3.23 10.93
CA VAL A 123 -6.14 2.75 11.44
C VAL A 123 -6.19 1.29 11.84
N PHE A 124 -5.10 0.57 11.53
CA PHE A 124 -5.04 -0.88 11.68
C PHE A 124 -3.74 -1.32 12.35
N VAL A 125 -3.79 -2.51 12.96
CA VAL A 125 -2.59 -3.23 13.36
C VAL A 125 -1.96 -3.81 12.10
N ASN A 126 -0.99 -3.09 11.53
CA ASN A 126 -0.37 -3.47 10.26
C ASN A 126 1.02 -4.07 10.46
N ASP A 127 1.19 -5.32 10.05
CA ASP A 127 2.47 -6.02 9.93
C ASP A 127 2.86 -6.32 8.47
N ARG A 128 2.01 -5.96 7.49
CA ARG A 128 2.10 -6.31 6.06
C ARG A 128 2.43 -5.15 5.12
N TYR A 129 2.91 -4.02 5.64
CA TYR A 129 3.28 -2.84 4.82
C TYR A 129 2.05 -2.32 4.05
N ASP A 130 2.21 -1.76 2.84
CA ASP A 130 1.11 -1.09 2.14
C ASP A 130 -0.05 -2.03 1.80
N VAL A 131 0.27 -3.25 1.34
CA VAL A 131 -0.71 -4.30 1.01
C VAL A 131 -1.55 -4.70 2.22
N GLY A 132 -0.94 -4.70 3.41
CA GLY A 132 -1.65 -4.92 4.66
C GLY A 132 -2.77 -3.93 4.88
N LEU A 133 -2.43 -2.63 4.78
CA LEU A 133 -3.39 -1.54 5.00
C LEU A 133 -4.49 -1.50 3.94
N TRP A 134 -4.20 -1.89 2.69
CA TRP A 134 -5.24 -2.08 1.68
C TRP A 134 -6.18 -3.21 2.07
N CYS A 135 -5.64 -4.37 2.44
CA CYS A 135 -6.44 -5.52 2.83
C CYS A 135 -7.29 -5.28 4.07
N ASP A 136 -6.74 -4.60 5.08
CA ASP A 136 -7.47 -4.30 6.32
C ASP A 136 -8.61 -3.30 6.05
N ALA A 137 -8.38 -2.30 5.18
CA ALA A 137 -9.41 -1.37 4.75
C ALA A 137 -10.52 -2.04 3.91
N LEU A 138 -10.14 -2.92 2.97
CA LEU A 138 -11.11 -3.69 2.15
C LEU A 138 -11.97 -4.60 3.02
N GLU A 139 -11.37 -5.28 4.00
CA GLU A 139 -12.10 -6.13 4.95
C GLU A 139 -13.05 -5.29 5.81
N TRP A 140 -12.61 -4.13 6.29
CA TRP A 140 -13.47 -3.19 7.03
C TRP A 140 -14.67 -2.73 6.18
N MET A 141 -14.45 -2.35 4.91
CA MET A 141 -15.52 -1.97 3.98
C MET A 141 -16.47 -3.13 3.67
N ASN A 142 -15.94 -4.36 3.61
CA ASN A 142 -16.75 -5.55 3.39
C ASN A 142 -17.67 -5.81 4.59
N GLN A 143 -17.14 -5.67 5.81
CA GLN A 143 -17.91 -5.82 7.05
C GLN A 143 -18.96 -4.73 7.25
N SER A 144 -18.71 -3.50 6.79
CA SER A 144 -19.70 -2.42 6.82
C SER A 144 -20.77 -2.53 5.73
N GLY A 145 -20.56 -3.39 4.72
CA GLY A 145 -21.40 -3.50 3.53
C GLY A 145 -21.15 -2.40 2.49
N ASP A 146 -20.18 -1.50 2.73
CA ASP A 146 -19.85 -0.42 1.79
C ASP A 146 -19.21 -0.96 0.50
N LEU A 147 -18.37 -2.00 0.62
CA LEU A 147 -17.69 -2.61 -0.52
C LEU A 147 -18.68 -3.19 -1.54
N ALA A 148 -19.82 -3.69 -1.07
CA ALA A 148 -20.86 -4.28 -1.90
C ALA A 148 -21.44 -3.27 -2.93
N ASN A 149 -21.30 -1.97 -2.68
CA ASN A 149 -21.83 -0.90 -3.51
C ASN A 149 -20.77 -0.27 -4.44
N MET A 150 -19.51 -0.72 -4.37
CA MET A 150 -18.42 -0.15 -5.16
C MET A 150 -18.25 -0.90 -6.47
N HIS A 151 -18.23 -0.17 -7.58
CA HIS A 151 -18.01 -0.71 -8.93
C HIS A 151 -16.54 -0.83 -9.25
N GLN A 152 -15.78 0.17 -8.83
CA GLN A 152 -14.35 0.26 -9.06
C GLN A 152 -13.66 0.66 -7.77
N VAL A 153 -12.51 0.05 -7.52
CA VAL A 153 -11.69 0.36 -6.35
C VAL A 153 -10.26 0.61 -6.78
N GLY A 154 -9.75 1.78 -6.39
CA GLY A 154 -8.36 2.16 -6.52
C GLY A 154 -7.58 1.83 -5.25
N LEU A 155 -6.39 1.28 -5.38
CA LEU A 155 -5.43 1.08 -4.30
C LEU A 155 -4.18 1.90 -4.60
N LEU A 156 -3.86 2.85 -3.73
CA LEU A 156 -2.74 3.80 -3.85
C LEU A 156 -1.85 3.74 -2.60
N ASN A 157 -0.55 4.04 -2.72
CA ASN A 157 0.33 4.25 -1.55
C ASN A 157 1.05 5.60 -1.58
N ASP A 158 1.43 6.08 -0.40
CA ASP A 158 2.14 7.36 -0.18
C ASP A 158 3.62 7.35 -0.60
N SER A 159 4.02 6.42 -1.47
CA SER A 159 5.40 6.31 -1.95
C SER A 159 5.75 7.32 -3.05
N VAL A 160 4.74 8.08 -3.51
CA VAL A 160 4.84 9.07 -4.58
C VAL A 160 4.22 10.42 -4.22
N PHE A 161 4.74 11.48 -4.81
CA PHE A 161 4.00 12.74 -4.94
C PHE A 161 3.15 12.70 -6.20
N ALA A 162 1.93 13.24 -6.13
CA ALA A 162 1.19 13.62 -7.32
C ALA A 162 1.73 14.95 -7.88
N LEU A 163 1.99 14.99 -9.18
CA LEU A 163 2.52 16.17 -9.88
C LEU A 163 1.45 16.91 -10.68
N ARG A 164 0.35 16.22 -11.00
CA ARG A 164 -0.80 16.75 -11.75
C ARG A 164 -2.04 15.91 -11.46
N GLU A 165 -3.19 16.45 -11.79
CA GLU A 165 -4.45 15.72 -11.75
C GLU A 165 -4.40 14.50 -12.69
N TYR A 166 -4.88 13.36 -12.21
CA TYR A 166 -4.92 12.12 -12.98
C TYR A 166 -6.05 11.24 -12.45
N SER A 167 -6.96 10.77 -13.30
CA SER A 167 -8.08 9.89 -12.91
C SER A 167 -8.19 8.63 -13.79
N ASP A 168 -7.30 8.49 -14.78
CA ASP A 168 -7.41 7.46 -15.82
C ASP A 168 -7.23 6.04 -15.30
N ILE A 169 -6.69 5.83 -14.09
CA ILE A 169 -6.54 4.49 -13.51
C ILE A 169 -7.89 3.78 -13.41
N LEU A 170 -8.92 4.43 -12.87
CA LEU A 170 -10.23 3.80 -12.72
C LEU A 170 -10.99 3.78 -14.05
N SER A 171 -10.94 4.87 -14.82
CA SER A 171 -11.59 4.97 -16.13
C SER A 171 -11.06 3.94 -17.14
N ALA A 172 -9.77 3.59 -17.07
CA ALA A 172 -9.17 2.58 -17.93
C ALA A 172 -9.82 1.19 -17.81
N LEU A 173 -10.39 0.84 -16.65
CA LEU A 173 -11.08 -0.44 -16.45
C LEU A 173 -12.28 -0.56 -17.38
N GLU A 174 -13.10 0.50 -17.47
CA GLU A 174 -14.26 0.55 -18.36
C GLU A 174 -13.85 0.68 -19.82
N ILE A 175 -12.92 1.59 -20.13
CA ILE A 175 -12.47 1.88 -21.51
C ILE A 175 -11.89 0.64 -22.18
N HIS A 176 -11.11 -0.15 -21.43
CA HIS A 176 -10.43 -1.32 -21.96
C HIS A 176 -11.11 -2.65 -21.61
N ASN A 177 -12.25 -2.61 -20.90
CA ASN A 177 -12.90 -3.81 -20.38
C ASN A 177 -11.92 -4.72 -19.60
N ALA A 178 -11.17 -4.09 -18.68
CA ALA A 178 -10.09 -4.71 -17.93
C ALA A 178 -10.48 -4.92 -16.47
N SER A 179 -9.98 -6.01 -15.87
CA SER A 179 -10.21 -6.30 -14.45
C SER A 179 -9.18 -5.66 -13.53
N MET A 180 -8.04 -5.26 -14.08
CA MET A 180 -6.99 -4.57 -13.36
C MET A 180 -6.36 -3.50 -14.24
N SER A 181 -6.15 -2.32 -13.67
CA SER A 181 -5.32 -1.27 -14.25
C SER A 181 -4.16 -0.95 -13.32
N SER A 182 -3.07 -0.43 -13.87
CA SER A 182 -1.94 0.04 -13.08
C SER A 182 -1.29 1.25 -13.71
N LEU A 183 -0.82 2.17 -12.86
CA LEU A 183 -0.09 3.35 -13.32
C LEU A 183 1.15 2.98 -14.12
N SER A 184 1.92 1.99 -13.68
CA SER A 184 3.19 1.66 -14.33
C SER A 184 3.39 0.16 -14.45
N TYR A 185 3.80 -0.28 -15.65
CA TYR A 185 3.96 -1.69 -15.99
C TYR A 185 5.31 -1.96 -16.65
N SER A 186 5.78 -3.20 -16.56
CA SER A 186 7.03 -3.64 -17.18
C SER A 186 6.83 -4.96 -17.92
N PHE A 187 7.52 -5.11 -19.03
CA PHE A 187 7.59 -6.34 -19.82
C PHE A 187 8.95 -7.06 -19.69
N ASN A 188 9.87 -6.51 -18.90
CA ASN A 188 11.23 -7.02 -18.76
C ASN A 188 11.50 -7.58 -17.34
N ARG A 189 12.12 -8.77 -17.27
CA ARG A 189 13.01 -9.12 -16.14
C ARG A 189 14.47 -8.92 -16.59
N PRO A 190 15.43 -8.74 -15.65
CA PRO A 190 16.86 -8.73 -15.97
C PRO A 190 17.35 -10.00 -16.71
N GLU A 191 16.58 -11.09 -16.69
CA GLU A 191 16.98 -12.42 -17.16
C GLU A 191 16.18 -12.93 -18.38
N GLY A 192 15.29 -12.12 -19.00
CA GLY A 192 14.59 -12.54 -20.22
C GLY A 192 13.45 -11.64 -20.71
N THR A 193 12.97 -11.91 -21.92
CA THR A 193 11.84 -11.24 -22.60
C THR A 193 10.70 -12.22 -22.88
N GLY A 194 9.43 -11.85 -22.63
CA GLY A 194 8.27 -12.69 -22.98
C GLY A 194 6.95 -12.24 -22.33
N SER A 195 5.82 -12.78 -22.80
CA SER A 195 4.48 -12.54 -22.25
C SER A 195 4.33 -12.90 -20.78
N ASP A 196 5.14 -13.85 -20.30
CA ASP A 196 5.11 -14.39 -18.93
C ASP A 196 5.83 -13.48 -17.92
N MET A 197 6.42 -12.38 -18.41
CA MET A 197 7.30 -11.46 -17.67
C MET A 197 6.69 -10.08 -17.45
N PHE A 198 5.38 -9.95 -17.69
CA PHE A 198 4.61 -8.75 -17.35
C PHE A 198 4.51 -8.61 -15.83
N TRP A 199 4.74 -7.41 -15.30
CA TRP A 199 4.42 -7.07 -13.91
C TRP A 199 4.01 -5.61 -13.77
N VAL A 200 3.33 -5.31 -12.66
CA VAL A 200 2.71 -4.01 -12.38
C VAL A 200 3.18 -3.50 -11.02
N GLU A 201 3.65 -2.25 -10.98
CA GLU A 201 4.16 -1.67 -9.74
C GLU A 201 3.03 -1.42 -8.74
N SER A 202 3.34 -1.48 -7.44
CA SER A 202 2.37 -1.27 -6.35
C SER A 202 2.20 0.20 -5.98
N ILE A 203 2.18 1.12 -6.95
CA ILE A 203 1.93 2.55 -6.64
C ILE A 203 0.45 2.82 -6.66
N TRP A 204 -0.17 2.68 -7.83
CA TRP A 204 -1.60 2.89 -8.02
C TRP A 204 -2.16 1.83 -8.94
N ARG A 205 -3.18 1.11 -8.45
CA ARG A 205 -3.89 0.07 -9.18
C ARG A 205 -5.38 0.31 -9.11
N GLY A 206 -6.09 0.08 -10.20
CA GLY A 206 -7.54 0.05 -10.25
C GLY A 206 -8.03 -1.38 -10.41
N PHE A 207 -9.21 -1.68 -9.87
CA PHE A 207 -9.88 -2.96 -10.02
C PHE A 207 -11.36 -2.77 -10.28
N ASP A 208 -11.92 -3.57 -11.19
CA ASP A 208 -13.37 -3.82 -11.23
C ASP A 208 -13.75 -4.80 -10.10
N ARG A 209 -15.04 -5.12 -9.94
CA ARG A 209 -15.49 -6.03 -8.87
C ARG A 209 -14.83 -7.43 -8.95
N PRO A 210 -14.84 -8.15 -10.09
CA PRO A 210 -14.18 -9.45 -10.18
C PRO A 210 -12.66 -9.39 -9.96
N GLY A 211 -12.02 -8.34 -10.46
CA GLY A 211 -10.59 -8.13 -10.32
C GLY A 211 -10.19 -7.80 -8.89
N LEU A 212 -11.02 -7.05 -8.16
CA LEU A 212 -10.81 -6.77 -6.75
C LEU A 212 -10.97 -8.03 -5.91
N GLN A 213 -11.96 -8.87 -6.22
CA GLN A 213 -12.13 -10.16 -5.57
C GLN A 213 -10.88 -11.04 -5.76
N SER A 214 -10.33 -11.07 -6.98
CA SER A 214 -9.07 -11.79 -7.27
C SER A 214 -7.89 -11.24 -6.47
N PHE A 215 -7.81 -9.91 -6.31
CA PHE A 215 -6.81 -9.26 -5.48
C PHE A 215 -6.96 -9.67 -4.01
N MET A 216 -8.17 -9.59 -3.47
CA MET A 216 -8.45 -9.92 -2.06
C MET A 216 -8.17 -11.39 -1.77
N ASP A 217 -8.62 -12.28 -2.66
CA ASP A 217 -8.35 -13.70 -2.54
C ASP A 217 -6.85 -13.99 -2.53
N TYR A 218 -6.07 -13.32 -3.37
CA TYR A 218 -4.64 -13.58 -3.47
C TYR A 218 -3.81 -12.91 -2.37
N SER A 219 -4.07 -11.62 -2.12
CA SER A 219 -3.20 -10.76 -1.31
C SER A 219 -3.60 -10.70 0.15
N CYS A 220 -4.90 -10.79 0.46
CA CYS A 220 -5.42 -10.62 1.81
C CYS A 220 -5.42 -11.92 2.60
N ARG A 221 -4.26 -12.61 2.56
CA ARG A 221 -4.01 -13.87 3.28
C ARG A 221 -3.58 -13.63 4.73
N PRO A 222 -3.93 -14.53 5.67
CA PRO A 222 -3.53 -14.42 7.07
C PRO A 222 -2.01 -14.57 7.25
N ALA A 223 -1.49 -14.11 8.39
CA ALA A 223 -0.06 -14.19 8.71
C ALA A 223 0.54 -15.60 8.77
N THR A 224 -0.32 -16.62 8.86
CA THR A 224 0.07 -18.03 8.83
C THR A 224 0.27 -18.59 7.43
N ASP A 225 -0.10 -17.85 6.38
CA ASP A 225 0.04 -18.28 4.99
C ASP A 225 1.52 -18.26 4.56
N PRO A 226 2.03 -19.27 3.83
CA PRO A 226 3.41 -19.28 3.34
C PRO A 226 3.79 -18.08 2.46
N MET A 227 2.81 -17.44 1.81
CA MET A 227 3.01 -16.23 1.00
C MET A 227 3.13 -14.96 1.84
N PHE A 228 2.88 -15.05 3.15
CA PHE A 228 3.06 -13.94 4.06
C PHE A 228 4.54 -13.57 4.18
N CYS A 229 4.84 -12.30 3.88
CA CYS A 229 6.20 -11.77 3.91
C CYS A 229 6.67 -11.47 5.33
N SER A 230 7.03 -12.53 6.07
CA SER A 230 7.64 -12.41 7.39
C SER A 230 9.01 -11.73 7.32
N ASN A 231 9.49 -11.21 8.46
CA ASN A 231 10.79 -10.54 8.55
C ASN A 231 12.02 -11.46 8.33
N ARG A 232 11.87 -12.70 7.86
CA ARG A 232 12.95 -13.69 7.81
C ARG A 232 13.50 -13.93 6.39
N TRP A 233 14.83 -13.82 6.32
CA TRP A 233 15.77 -14.38 5.33
C TRP A 233 15.88 -13.78 3.92
N TRP A 234 14.83 -13.18 3.36
CA TRP A 234 14.93 -12.39 2.12
C TRP A 234 14.18 -11.10 2.37
N GLY A 235 14.90 -9.99 2.60
CA GLY A 235 14.37 -8.76 3.22
C GLY A 235 12.93 -8.45 2.82
N LYS A 236 12.08 -8.14 3.81
CA LYS A 236 10.62 -7.96 3.71
C LYS A 236 10.13 -7.33 2.39
N LYS A 237 10.83 -6.29 1.91
CA LYS A 237 10.56 -5.60 0.65
C LYS A 237 10.68 -6.50 -0.59
N GLY A 238 11.71 -7.33 -0.69
CA GLY A 238 11.88 -8.26 -1.82
C GLY A 238 10.77 -9.29 -1.91
N CYS A 239 10.34 -9.83 -0.76
CA CYS A 239 9.17 -10.71 -0.71
C CYS A 239 7.89 -9.98 -1.15
N ILE A 240 7.67 -8.74 -0.67
CA ILE A 240 6.49 -7.95 -1.06
C ILE A 240 6.46 -7.72 -2.57
N VAL A 241 7.58 -7.33 -3.17
CA VAL A 241 7.69 -7.13 -4.62
C VAL A 241 7.42 -8.42 -5.37
N GLU A 242 8.00 -9.54 -4.95
CA GLU A 242 7.80 -10.81 -5.66
C GLU A 242 6.34 -11.29 -5.55
N ASN A 243 5.76 -11.28 -4.35
CA ASN A 243 4.40 -11.79 -4.15
C ASN A 243 3.34 -10.82 -4.65
N PHE A 244 3.37 -9.56 -4.23
CA PHE A 244 2.26 -8.63 -4.41
C PHE A 244 2.43 -7.67 -5.60
N GLU A 245 3.56 -7.70 -6.30
CA GLU A 245 3.74 -6.97 -7.57
C GLU A 245 3.88 -7.92 -8.75
N ARG A 246 4.82 -8.86 -8.66
CA ARG A 246 5.14 -9.75 -9.77
C ARG A 246 4.20 -10.94 -9.87
N ASN A 247 3.89 -11.61 -8.76
CA ASN A 247 3.05 -12.80 -8.80
C ASN A 247 1.55 -12.48 -8.78
N LEU A 248 1.15 -11.34 -8.20
CA LEU A 248 -0.25 -10.89 -8.23
C LEU A 248 -0.79 -10.80 -9.67
N VAL A 249 -0.02 -10.23 -10.59
CA VAL A 249 -0.48 -10.03 -11.97
C VAL A 249 -0.81 -11.35 -12.68
N ARG A 250 -0.22 -12.47 -12.24
CA ARG A 250 -0.47 -13.81 -12.76
C ARG A 250 -1.85 -14.36 -12.36
N GLN A 251 -2.54 -13.68 -11.45
CA GLN A 251 -3.93 -14.00 -11.10
C GLN A 251 -4.93 -13.44 -12.13
N TYR A 252 -4.46 -12.64 -13.07
CA TYR A 252 -5.28 -11.99 -14.08
C TYR A 252 -4.86 -12.49 -15.47
N PRO A 253 -5.83 -12.75 -16.38
CA PRO A 253 -5.51 -12.90 -17.79
C PRO A 253 -4.79 -11.64 -18.29
N ARG A 254 -3.74 -11.79 -19.09
CA ARG A 254 -2.94 -10.66 -19.57
C ARG A 254 -3.80 -9.60 -20.28
N ASP A 255 -4.72 -10.05 -21.12
CA ASP A 255 -5.61 -9.17 -21.89
C ASP A 255 -6.63 -8.44 -21.01
N ASN A 256 -6.75 -8.82 -19.72
CA ASN A 256 -7.58 -8.15 -18.71
C ASN A 256 -6.76 -7.22 -17.79
N VAL A 257 -5.47 -7.01 -18.07
CA VAL A 257 -4.64 -6.06 -17.32
C VAL A 257 -4.12 -4.96 -18.23
N VAL A 258 -4.30 -3.71 -17.81
CA VAL A 258 -3.83 -2.54 -18.57
C VAL A 258 -2.85 -1.73 -17.73
N GLY A 259 -1.71 -1.42 -18.33
CA GLY A 259 -0.74 -0.51 -17.74
C GLY A 259 -0.70 0.82 -18.49
N MET A 260 -0.60 1.93 -17.77
CA MET A 260 -0.65 3.27 -18.38
C MET A 260 0.72 3.72 -18.90
N PHE A 261 1.77 3.55 -18.09
CA PHE A 261 3.12 4.02 -18.41
C PHE A 261 4.15 2.90 -18.34
N SER A 262 5.12 2.91 -19.25
CA SER A 262 6.18 1.90 -19.24
C SER A 262 7.18 2.18 -18.13
N SER A 263 7.29 1.24 -17.20
CA SER A 263 8.29 1.26 -16.13
C SER A 263 9.70 0.98 -16.63
N ASP A 264 9.86 0.41 -17.83
CA ASP A 264 11.14 -0.08 -18.35
C ASP A 264 11.93 1.04 -19.04
N VAL A 265 13.17 1.25 -18.59
CA VAL A 265 14.08 2.21 -19.20
C VAL A 265 14.55 1.67 -20.57
N PRO A 266 14.42 2.45 -21.66
CA PRO A 266 14.97 2.09 -22.97
C PRO A 266 16.47 1.78 -22.89
N LYS A 267 16.91 0.73 -23.61
CA LYS A 267 18.30 0.23 -23.52
C LYS A 267 19.36 1.28 -23.87
N ASP A 268 19.01 2.21 -24.76
CA ASP A 268 19.85 3.34 -25.19
C ASP A 268 19.97 4.44 -24.12
N MET A 269 19.06 4.51 -23.16
CA MET A 269 19.15 5.41 -22.00
C MET A 269 19.97 4.83 -20.84
N LEU A 270 20.22 3.51 -20.86
CA LEU A 270 21.04 2.85 -19.84
C LEU A 270 22.52 3.19 -20.04
N THR A 271 23.10 3.85 -19.05
CA THR A 271 24.51 4.26 -19.02
C THR A 271 25.22 3.64 -17.82
N ARG A 272 26.56 3.75 -17.77
CA ARG A 272 27.32 3.31 -16.59
C ARG A 272 26.90 4.05 -15.31
N LYS A 273 26.45 5.31 -15.43
CA LYS A 273 25.99 6.14 -14.30
C LYS A 273 24.53 5.84 -13.93
N HIS A 274 23.70 5.54 -14.92
CA HIS A 274 22.27 5.25 -14.76
C HIS A 274 21.96 3.90 -15.41
N ASN A 275 22.18 2.82 -14.66
CA ASN A 275 22.02 1.45 -15.15
C ASN A 275 20.78 0.74 -14.57
N PHE A 276 20.00 1.42 -13.72
CA PHE A 276 18.81 0.83 -13.14
C PHE A 276 17.72 0.72 -14.23
N PRO A 277 17.14 -0.48 -14.45
CA PRO A 277 16.29 -0.73 -15.61
C PRO A 277 14.89 -0.16 -15.48
N ASN A 278 14.57 0.52 -14.38
CA ASN A 278 13.24 1.07 -14.14
C ASN A 278 13.27 2.54 -13.73
N TRP A 279 12.21 3.26 -14.09
CA TRP A 279 12.05 4.70 -13.85
C TRP A 279 12.29 5.11 -12.38
N VAL A 280 11.87 4.26 -11.42
CA VAL A 280 11.96 4.48 -9.96
C VAL A 280 13.35 4.88 -9.45
N ARG A 281 14.42 4.52 -10.16
CA ARG A 281 15.81 4.93 -9.85
C ARG A 281 16.57 5.40 -11.08
N HIS A 282 15.84 5.91 -12.08
CA HIS A 282 16.40 6.40 -13.32
C HIS A 282 15.88 7.82 -13.64
N PRO A 283 16.40 8.86 -12.95
CA PRO A 283 15.91 10.24 -13.07
C PRO A 283 15.78 10.76 -14.51
N PRO A 284 16.73 10.51 -15.43
CA PRO A 284 16.58 10.96 -16.82
C PRO A 284 15.37 10.35 -17.54
N TYR A 285 15.01 9.10 -17.22
CA TYR A 285 13.87 8.43 -17.84
C TYR A 285 12.57 8.85 -17.17
N TRP A 286 12.57 8.99 -15.85
CA TRP A 286 11.44 9.59 -15.14
C TRP A 286 11.11 10.99 -15.65
N GLN A 287 12.12 11.86 -15.85
CA GLN A 287 11.90 13.20 -16.38
C GLN A 287 11.29 13.16 -17.78
N LYS A 288 11.79 12.26 -18.64
CA LYS A 288 11.18 12.00 -19.95
C LYS A 288 9.70 11.60 -19.84
N LEU A 289 9.37 10.65 -18.97
CA LEU A 289 7.99 10.22 -18.72
C LEU A 289 7.10 11.40 -18.28
N VAL A 290 7.59 12.25 -17.39
CA VAL A 290 6.86 13.43 -16.87
C VAL A 290 6.63 14.48 -17.96
N ASP A 291 7.66 14.77 -18.76
CA ASP A 291 7.64 15.88 -19.72
C ASP A 291 6.97 15.49 -21.05
N GLU A 292 7.18 14.26 -21.52
CA GLU A 292 6.75 13.82 -22.85
C GLU A 292 5.48 12.96 -22.82
N GLU A 293 5.31 12.13 -21.79
CA GLU A 293 4.18 11.18 -21.71
C GLU A 293 3.10 11.64 -20.72
N GLY A 294 3.42 12.65 -19.90
CA GLY A 294 2.49 13.17 -18.90
C GLY A 294 2.39 12.33 -17.63
N PHE A 295 3.45 11.59 -17.30
CA PHE A 295 3.51 10.75 -16.10
C PHE A 295 3.21 11.56 -14.83
N PRO A 296 2.23 11.15 -14.00
CA PRO A 296 1.65 12.03 -13.00
C PRO A 296 2.35 11.98 -11.63
N VAL A 297 3.45 11.22 -11.48
CA VAL A 297 4.04 10.95 -10.16
C VAL A 297 5.55 11.15 -10.10
N SER A 298 6.05 11.41 -8.88
CA SER A 298 7.48 11.37 -8.52
C SER A 298 7.68 10.54 -7.26
N LYS A 299 8.78 9.80 -7.13
CA LYS A 299 9.06 9.07 -5.87
C LYS A 299 9.43 10.02 -4.73
N VAL A 300 8.83 9.79 -3.56
CA VAL A 300 9.03 10.61 -2.34
C VAL A 300 10.46 10.53 -1.82
N ASN A 301 11.03 9.32 -1.82
CA ASN A 301 12.32 9.02 -1.22
C ASN A 301 13.47 8.97 -2.23
N TRP A 302 13.34 9.66 -3.38
CA TRP A 302 14.39 9.74 -4.39
C TRP A 302 14.83 11.20 -4.64
N PRO A 303 15.96 11.64 -4.06
CA PRO A 303 16.40 13.05 -4.10
C PRO A 303 16.57 13.62 -5.51
N ASP A 304 17.01 12.78 -6.47
CA ASP A 304 17.26 13.22 -7.85
C ASP A 304 15.96 13.47 -8.66
N MET A 305 14.78 13.25 -8.09
CA MET A 305 13.49 13.57 -8.72
C MET A 305 12.89 14.85 -8.13
N ILE A 306 12.44 14.80 -6.87
CA ILE A 306 11.89 15.93 -6.11
C ILE A 306 12.64 16.01 -4.78
N GLU A 307 13.56 16.96 -4.69
CA GLU A 307 14.42 17.11 -3.52
C GLU A 307 13.68 17.77 -2.34
N SER A 308 12.89 18.81 -2.62
CA SER A 308 12.19 19.62 -1.61
C SER A 308 10.68 19.50 -1.74
N ILE A 309 9.99 19.63 -0.61
CA ILE A 309 8.53 19.80 -0.62
C ILE A 309 8.11 21.12 -1.28
N ASP A 310 9.00 22.11 -1.41
CA ASP A 310 8.73 23.41 -2.04
C ASP A 310 8.94 23.40 -3.56
N ASP A 311 9.20 22.24 -4.17
CA ASP A 311 9.39 22.12 -5.62
C ASP A 311 8.16 22.65 -6.38
N GLU A 312 8.39 23.49 -7.40
CA GLU A 312 7.34 24.11 -8.20
C GLU A 312 6.37 23.08 -8.82
N ARG A 313 6.87 21.89 -9.14
CA ARG A 313 6.06 20.80 -9.72
C ARG A 313 5.02 20.25 -8.75
N LEU A 314 5.18 20.46 -7.44
CA LEU A 314 4.20 20.04 -6.44
C LEU A 314 3.06 21.05 -6.26
N LYS A 315 3.26 22.31 -6.64
CA LYS A 315 2.31 23.40 -6.34
C LYS A 315 0.91 23.15 -6.91
N GLN A 316 0.82 22.47 -8.05
CA GLN A 316 -0.47 22.17 -8.67
C GLN A 316 -1.32 21.23 -7.80
N CYS A 317 -0.70 20.23 -7.18
CA CYS A 317 -1.35 19.24 -6.33
C CYS A 317 -1.19 19.54 -4.84
N SER A 318 -0.65 20.69 -4.47
CA SER A 318 -0.56 21.11 -3.07
C SER A 318 -1.09 22.53 -2.90
N LYS A 319 -2.01 22.96 -3.76
CA LYS A 319 -2.43 24.36 -3.81
C LYS A 319 -3.28 24.74 -2.60
N TYR A 320 -3.97 23.77 -2.01
CA TYR A 320 -4.81 23.96 -0.82
C TYR A 320 -4.08 23.67 0.48
N LEU A 321 -2.82 23.23 0.41
CA LEU A 321 -2.02 22.94 1.60
C LEU A 321 -1.47 24.23 2.21
N ASP A 322 -2.02 24.65 3.34
CA ASP A 322 -1.34 25.61 4.20
C ASP A 322 -0.15 24.93 4.89
N ARG A 323 1.06 25.23 4.42
CA ARG A 323 2.30 24.64 4.93
C ARG A 323 2.57 24.95 6.40
N SER A 324 2.03 26.05 6.95
CA SER A 324 2.19 26.37 8.36
C SER A 324 1.50 25.34 9.28
N THR A 325 0.50 24.62 8.76
CA THR A 325 -0.18 23.55 9.51
C THR A 325 0.71 22.32 9.71
N LEU A 326 1.76 22.15 8.90
CA LEU A 326 2.69 21.03 8.97
C LEU A 326 3.59 21.11 10.21
N ASP A 327 3.86 22.33 10.71
CA ASP A 327 4.70 22.55 11.89
C ASP A 327 4.07 21.99 13.18
N GLY A 328 2.74 21.79 13.18
CA GLY A 328 1.99 21.23 14.29
C GLY A 328 1.96 19.70 14.34
N ILE A 329 2.50 19.00 13.33
CA ILE A 329 2.43 17.53 13.25
C ILE A 329 3.56 16.89 14.07
N ASP A 330 3.21 16.16 15.13
CA ASP A 330 4.17 15.42 15.95
C ASP A 330 4.59 14.10 15.29
N PHE A 331 5.72 14.10 14.59
CA PHE A 331 6.31 12.89 14.02
C PHE A 331 7.03 11.99 15.05
N SER A 332 7.14 12.40 16.33
CA SER A 332 7.80 11.59 17.36
C SER A 332 7.06 10.29 17.64
N VAL A 333 5.75 10.24 17.36
CA VAL A 333 4.92 9.03 17.46
C VAL A 333 5.36 7.95 16.46
N ALA A 334 5.83 8.34 15.27
CA ALA A 334 6.33 7.41 14.26
C ALA A 334 7.66 6.79 14.70
N VAL A 335 8.55 7.59 15.30
CA VAL A 335 9.87 7.14 15.79
C VAL A 335 9.73 6.12 16.90
N LYS A 336 8.75 6.26 17.79
CA LYS A 336 8.52 5.32 18.91
C LYS A 336 7.91 3.98 18.48
N ALA A 337 7.30 3.94 17.28
CA ALA A 337 6.54 2.80 16.80
C ALA A 337 7.31 1.88 15.83
N ILE A 338 8.46 2.34 15.32
CA ILE A 338 9.36 1.62 14.42
C ILE A 338 10.55 1.11 15.24
#